data_AF-A0A9E2LC90-F1
#
_entry.id   AF-A0A9E2LC90-F1
#
_cell.length_a   1.000
_cell.length_b   1.000
_cell.length_c   1.000
_cell.angle_alpha   90.00
_cell.angle_beta   90.00
_cell.angle_gamma   90.00
#
_symmetry.space_group_name_H-M   'P 1'
#
loop_
_entity.id
_entity.type
_entity.pdbx_description
1 polymer ?
#
loop_
_entity_poly.entity_id
_entity_poly.type
_entity_poly.pdbx_seq_one_letter_code
_entity_poly.pdbx_strand_id
1 'polypeptide(L)' 'MTEREVLSNIEDYMRKNNLRQWEFAKKIGIPDGTLNRWLRGRSNISKAYLKLLKKEGVI' A
#
# COMPACT_ATOMS: atom_id res chain seq x y z
N MET A 1 0.06 -14.14 4.99
CA MET A 1 0.75 -12.88 4.69
C MET A 1 0.72 -12.02 5.95
N THR A 2 1.88 -11.69 6.48
CA THR A 2 2.07 -10.78 7.61
C THR A 2 1.97 -9.33 7.14
N GLU A 3 1.73 -8.39 8.04
CA GLU A 3 1.68 -6.97 7.71
C GLU A 3 3.01 -6.47 7.11
N ARG A 4 4.14 -7.00 7.60
CA ARG A 4 5.47 -6.69 7.07
C ARG A 4 5.63 -7.12 5.61
N GLU A 5 5.10 -8.28 5.24
CA GLU A 5 5.11 -8.76 3.85
C GLU A 5 4.25 -7.87 2.95
N VAL A 6 3.08 -7.43 3.43
CA VAL A 6 2.21 -6.50 2.68
C VAL A 6 2.93 -5.17 2.42
N LEU A 7 3.61 -4.60 3.43
CA LEU A 7 4.36 -3.36 3.26
C LEU A 7 5.53 -3.51 2.28
N SER A 8 6.27 -4.63 2.35
CA SER A 8 7.34 -4.93 1.39
C SER A 8 6.81 -5.01 -0.04
N ASN A 9 5.66 -5.66 -0.24
CA ASN A 9 5.03 -5.77 -1.55
C ASN A 9 4.55 -4.40 -2.08
N ILE A 10 4.05 -3.53 -1.21
CA ILE A 10 3.70 -2.14 -1.56
C ILE A 10 4.95 -1.38 -2.05
N GLU A 11 6.05 -1.45 -1.30
CA GLU A 11 7.31 -0.79 -1.68
C GLU A 11 7.86 -1.31 -3.01
N ASP A 12 7.87 -2.62 -3.21
CA ASP A 12 8.33 -3.24 -4.44
C ASP A 12 7.45 -2.87 -5.64
N TYR A 13 6.12 -2.84 -5.44
CA TYR A 13 5.20 -2.40 -6.48
C TYR A 13 5.45 -0.94 -6.88
N MET A 14 5.63 -0.04 -5.91
CA MET A 14 5.95 1.36 -6.17
C MET A 14 7.26 1.49 -6.95
N ARG A 15 8.32 0.77 -6.55
CA ARG A 15 9.62 0.79 -7.24
C ARG A 15 9.52 0.27 -8.66
N LYS A 16 8.87 -0.88 -8.88
CA LYS A 16 8.72 -1.50 -10.22
C LYS A 16 7.95 -0.61 -11.19
N ASN A 17 7.01 0.18 -10.68
CA ASN A 17 6.17 1.06 -11.50
C ASN A 17 6.66 2.53 -11.49
N ASN A 18 7.81 2.82 -10.87
CA ASN A 18 8.35 4.17 -10.70
C ASN A 18 7.32 5.16 -10.11
N LEU A 19 6.54 4.72 -9.12
CA LEU A 19 5.49 5.51 -8.47
C LEU A 19 6.03 6.15 -7.21
N ARG A 20 5.73 7.44 -7.03
CA ARG A 20 5.79 8.10 -5.72
C ARG A 20 4.64 7.63 -4.85
N GLN A 21 4.81 7.76 -3.54
CA GLN A 21 3.81 7.35 -2.55
C GLN A 21 2.41 7.94 -2.83
N TRP A 22 2.32 9.24 -3.12
CA TRP A 22 1.06 9.91 -3.40
C TRP A 22 0.42 9.44 -4.73
N GLU A 23 1.23 9.06 -5.72
CA GLU A 23 0.75 8.54 -7.00
C GLU A 23 0.15 7.14 -6.81
N PHE A 24 0.83 6.29 -6.04
CA PHE A 24 0.32 4.97 -5.68
C PHE A 24 -0.95 5.08 -4.84
N ALA A 25 -0.98 5.97 -3.84
CA ALA A 25 -2.17 6.20 -3.02
C ALA A 25 -3.37 6.59 -3.88
N LYS A 26 -3.17 7.54 -4.80
CA LYS A 26 -4.19 7.97 -5.77
C LYS A 26 -4.62 6.83 -6.70
N LYS A 27 -3.68 6.01 -7.18
CA LYS A 27 -3.96 4.86 -8.05
C LYS A 27 -4.89 3.84 -7.39
N ILE A 28 -4.67 3.53 -6.12
CA ILE A 28 -5.48 2.54 -5.38
C ILE A 28 -6.76 3.17 -4.77
N GLY A 29 -6.87 4.50 -4.80
CA GLY A 29 -8.00 5.21 -4.23
C GLY A 29 -7.95 5.27 -2.70
N ILE A 30 -6.75 5.34 -2.12
CA ILE A 30 -6.54 5.51 -0.68
C ILE A 30 -5.96 6.90 -0.38
N PRO A 31 -6.28 7.51 0.78
CA PRO A 31 -5.64 8.77 1.17
C PRO A 31 -4.13 8.58 1.36
N ASP A 32 -3.31 9.51 0.86
CA ASP A 32 -1.85 9.46 1.02
C ASP A 32 -1.42 9.38 2.50
N GLY A 33 -2.11 10.13 3.37
CA GLY A 33 -1.86 10.09 4.81
C GLY A 33 -2.12 8.71 5.44
N THR A 34 -3.08 7.95 4.89
CA THR A 34 -3.35 6.57 5.32
C THR A 34 -2.17 5.67 4.96
N LEU A 35 -1.70 5.75 3.72
CA LEU A 35 -0.52 5.00 3.26
C LEU A 35 0.74 5.37 4.05
N ASN A 36 0.95 6.66 4.30
CA ASN A 36 2.08 7.15 5.09
C ASN A 36 2.10 6.55 6.50
N ARG A 37 0.93 6.42 7.13
CA ARG A 37 0.82 5.81 8.46
C ARG A 37 1.14 4.32 8.42
N TRP A 38 0.73 3.59 7.38
CA TRP A 38 1.09 2.18 7.20
C TRP A 38 2.60 1.99 7.03
N LEU A 39 3.22 2.75 6.12
CA LEU A 39 4.66 2.67 5.86
C LEU A 39 5.50 3.02 7.10
N ARG A 40 4.99 3.90 7.97
CA ARG A 40 5.64 4.26 9.25
C ARG A 40 5.27 3.35 10.42
N GLY A 41 4.48 2.29 10.21
CA GLY A 41 4.00 1.40 11.27
C GLY A 41 3.13 2.09 12.33
N ARG A 42 2.44 3.17 11.96
CA ARG A 42 1.59 3.98 12.87
C ARG A 42 0.13 3.52 12.89
N SER A 43 -0.26 2.64 11.99
CA SER A 43 -1.61 2.06 11.93
C SER A 43 -1.61 0.77 11.15
N ASN A 44 -2.56 -0.11 11.43
CA ASN A 44 -2.68 -1.38 10.74
C ASN A 44 -3.47 -1.26 9.43
N ILE A 45 -3.23 -2.17 8.48
CA ILE A 45 -3.97 -2.26 7.22
C ILE A 45 -5.28 -3.04 7.44
N SER A 46 -6.42 -2.40 7.19
CA SER A 46 -7.73 -3.06 7.34
C SER A 46 -8.00 -4.07 6.22
N LYS A 47 -8.91 -5.03 6.47
CA LYS A 47 -9.32 -6.03 5.47
C LYS A 47 -9.87 -5.41 4.17
N ALA A 48 -10.52 -4.25 4.26
CA ALA A 48 -11.03 -3.54 3.09
C ALA A 48 -9.88 -3.10 2.16
N TYR A 49 -8.81 -2.57 2.74
CA TYR A 49 -7.63 -2.14 1.98
C TYR A 49 -6.81 -3.31 1.46
N LEU A 50 -6.71 -4.42 2.20
CA LEU A 50 -6.10 -5.65 1.67
C LEU A 50 -6.82 -6.16 0.41
N LYS A 51 -8.15 -6.05 0.36
CA LYS A 51 -8.92 -6.41 -0.84
C LYS A 51 -8.61 -5.50 -2.03
N LEU A 52 -8.41 -4.20 -1.79
CA LEU A 52 -8.02 -3.25 -2.84
C LEU A 52 -6.60 -3.55 -3.36
N LEU A 53 -5.65 -3.76 -2.46
CA LEU A 53 -4.27 -4.12 -2.82
C LEU A 53 -4.22 -5.40 -3.65
N LYS A 54 -5.02 -6.42 -3.28
CA LYS A 54 -5.14 -7.66 -4.05
C LYS A 54 -5.75 -7.45 -5.43
N LYS A 55 -6.78 -6.59 -5.53
CA LYS A 55 -7.41 -6.26 -6.82
C LYS A 55 -6.44 -5.57 -7.77
N GLU A 56 -5.58 -4.71 -7.26
CA GLU A 56 -4.57 -3.97 -8.03
C GLU A 56 -3.29 -4.78 -8.33
N GLY A 57 -3.24 -6.05 -7.89
CA GLY A 57 -2.09 -6.92 -8.10
C GLY A 57 -0.85 -6.53 -7.29
N VAL A 58 -1.04 -5.82 -6.17
CA VAL A 58 0.04 -5.47 -5.24
C VAL A 58 0.39 -6.67 -4.36
N ILE A 59 -0.63 -7.42 -3.90
CA ILE A 59 -0.49 -8.60 -3.04
C ILE A 59 -1.35 -9.77 -3.51
#